data_AF-A0A6A3XFI2-F1
#
_entry.id   AF-A0A6A3XFI2-F1
#
_cell.length_a   1.000
_cell.length_b   1.000
_cell.length_c   1.000
_cell.angle_alpha   90.00
_cell.angle_beta   90.00
_cell.angle_gamma   90.00
#
_symmetry.space_group_name_H-M   'P 1'
#
loop_
_entity.id
_entity.type
_entity.pdbx_description
1 polymer ?
#
loop_
_entity_poly.entity_id
_entity_poly.type
_entity_poly.pdbx_seq_one_letter_code
_entity_poly.pdbx_strand_id
1 'polypeptide(L)'
;MRTIRGLSPRQGDGAVIGGARSRDRFVPAKWPFRVANLRELFNPLGTVFPTVPHFGWCDCSSPCRVGFCRNSLMHLYCNAGCCPYDGKCGNGLSESSKVHLARNARTRELSVVATDDIDSGEVVGQYLGELEHVSVSRGNRPRNEGFRLVMRQRPETPSHPVRVAINAQHLGGMMRFVNHSCSPVAAFREVANGRRTTVVVVTTEDLHQGDELTVDYGDDLWFICRCGSDACRHRAIQDQSDP
;
A
#
# COMPACT_ATOMS: atom_id res chain seq x y z
N MET A 1 14.44 -2.37 7.46
CA MET A 1 14.78 -3.35 8.51
C MET A 1 14.76 -2.59 9.81
N ARG A 2 13.69 -2.75 10.61
CA ARG A 2 13.58 -2.11 11.93
C ARG A 2 14.78 -2.56 12.76
N THR A 3 15.71 -1.64 12.99
CA THR A 3 16.74 -1.82 14.01
C THR A 3 16.15 -1.20 15.26
N ILE A 4 15.56 -2.06 16.09
CA ILE A 4 15.14 -1.69 17.44
C ILE A 4 16.44 -1.50 18.24
N ARG A 5 16.83 -0.26 18.51
CA ARG A 5 17.76 0.04 19.61
C ARG A 5 16.92 0.48 20.79
N GLY A 6 17.00 -0.32 21.85
CA GLY A 6 16.22 -0.18 23.06
C GLY A 6 16.44 1.15 23.77
N LEU A 7 15.40 1.57 24.48
CA LEU A 7 15.51 2.53 25.56
C LEU A 7 14.73 1.96 26.74
N SER A 8 15.39 1.89 27.88
CA SER A 8 14.83 1.63 29.21
C SER A 8 15.72 2.36 30.22
N PRO A 9 15.26 2.67 31.46
CA PRO A 9 14.14 3.56 31.79
C PRO A 9 14.54 4.59 32.89
N ARG A 10 13.67 5.57 33.20
CA ARG A 10 13.42 6.21 34.54
C ARG A 10 12.50 7.44 34.36
N GLN A 11 11.26 7.40 34.90
CA GLN A 11 10.77 7.88 36.20
C GLN A 11 10.63 9.41 36.34
N GLY A 12 9.41 9.86 36.67
CA GLY A 12 9.12 11.19 37.20
C GLY A 12 7.70 11.69 36.86
N ASP A 13 6.84 11.78 37.87
CA ASP A 13 5.48 12.32 37.83
C ASP A 13 5.39 13.75 37.28
N GLY A 14 4.29 14.05 36.60
CA GLY A 14 3.90 15.41 36.23
C GLY A 14 2.80 15.40 35.18
N ALA A 15 1.63 15.96 35.52
CA ALA A 15 0.52 16.14 34.60
C ALA A 15 0.96 16.97 33.38
N VAL A 16 0.81 16.43 32.17
CA VAL A 16 1.12 17.15 30.92
C VAL A 16 -0.17 17.45 30.18
N ILE A 17 -0.50 18.74 30.19
CA ILE A 17 -1.45 19.44 29.33
C ILE A 17 -1.21 19.03 27.87
N GLY A 18 -2.29 18.75 27.13
CA GLY A 18 -2.30 18.27 25.75
C GLY A 18 -1.29 18.97 24.85
N GLY A 19 -0.12 18.34 24.68
CA GLY A 19 0.87 18.77 23.73
C GLY A 19 0.43 18.35 22.33
N ALA A 20 0.24 19.32 21.43
CA ALA A 20 0.14 19.06 20.01
C ALA A 20 1.28 18.13 19.60
N ARG A 21 0.95 16.90 19.18
CA ARG A 21 1.95 15.95 18.69
C ARG A 21 2.71 16.65 17.57
N SER A 22 4.02 16.78 17.70
CA SER A 22 4.82 17.36 16.62
C SER A 22 4.53 16.54 15.37
N ARG A 23 4.06 17.19 14.29
CA ARG A 23 3.91 16.54 12.99
C ARG A 23 5.22 15.82 12.67
N ASP A 24 5.12 14.59 12.19
CA ASP A 24 6.29 13.81 11.82
C ASP A 24 7.10 14.59 10.77
N ARG A 25 8.42 14.62 10.96
CA ARG A 25 9.33 15.30 10.03
C ARG A 25 9.97 14.25 9.15
N PHE A 26 9.79 14.37 7.84
CA PHE A 26 10.36 13.47 6.86
C PHE A 26 11.53 14.12 6.12
N VAL A 27 12.57 13.34 5.84
CA VAL A 27 13.72 13.75 5.02
C VAL A 27 13.87 12.83 3.82
N PRO A 28 14.32 13.30 2.64
CA PRO A 28 14.50 12.45 1.47
C PRO A 28 15.37 11.24 1.76
N ALA A 29 14.99 10.08 1.22
CA ALA A 29 15.70 8.83 1.43
C ALA A 29 16.10 8.17 0.12
N LYS A 30 17.26 7.51 0.13
CA LYS A 30 17.73 6.72 -1.00
C LYS A 30 17.04 5.36 -1.01
N TRP A 31 16.81 4.84 -2.21
CA TRP A 31 16.33 3.48 -2.42
C TRP A 31 17.29 2.46 -1.77
N PRO A 32 16.80 1.49 -0.99
CA PRO A 32 17.65 0.48 -0.37
C PRO A 32 18.34 -0.43 -1.39
N PHE A 33 19.66 -0.57 -1.30
CA PHE A 33 20.47 -1.36 -2.24
C PHE A 33 20.11 -2.86 -2.33
N ARG A 34 19.50 -3.43 -1.27
CA ARG A 34 19.10 -4.84 -1.22
C ARG A 34 17.72 -5.11 -1.83
N VAL A 35 17.07 -4.09 -2.37
CA VAL A 35 15.73 -4.20 -2.95
C VAL A 35 15.83 -3.90 -4.44
N ALA A 36 15.47 -4.84 -5.29
CA ALA A 36 15.34 -4.57 -6.73
C ALA A 36 14.13 -3.65 -6.98
N ASN A 37 14.32 -2.59 -7.76
CA ASN A 37 13.25 -1.68 -8.14
C ASN A 37 12.51 -2.24 -9.37
N LEU A 38 11.24 -2.59 -9.19
CA LEU A 38 10.40 -3.16 -10.25
C LEU A 38 9.56 -2.09 -10.95
N ARG A 39 9.32 -2.31 -12.26
CA ARG A 39 8.34 -1.57 -13.06
C ARG A 39 7.04 -2.34 -13.30
N GLU A 40 7.06 -3.65 -13.06
CA GLU A 40 5.92 -4.55 -13.18
C GLU A 40 6.02 -5.70 -12.18
N LEU A 41 4.95 -6.50 -12.04
CA LEU A 41 4.96 -7.68 -11.18
C LEU A 41 5.94 -8.72 -11.71
N PHE A 42 6.76 -9.29 -10.83
CA PHE A 42 7.61 -10.42 -11.20
C PHE A 42 6.81 -11.72 -11.07
N ASN A 43 6.62 -12.43 -12.17
CA ASN A 43 5.77 -13.63 -12.24
C ASN A 43 6.57 -14.87 -12.68
N PRO A 44 7.41 -15.44 -11.79
CA PRO A 44 8.27 -16.57 -12.15
C PRO A 44 7.50 -17.86 -12.41
N LEU A 45 6.30 -18.00 -11.83
CA LEU A 45 5.46 -19.20 -11.97
C LEU A 45 4.55 -19.17 -13.20
N GLY A 46 4.57 -18.09 -13.97
CA GLY A 46 3.64 -17.91 -15.09
C GLY A 46 2.17 -17.93 -14.63
N THR A 47 1.89 -17.45 -13.41
CA THR A 47 0.55 -17.42 -12.82
C THR A 47 -0.39 -16.60 -13.71
N VAL A 48 -1.51 -17.20 -14.09
CA VAL A 48 -2.54 -16.58 -14.93
C VAL A 48 -3.79 -16.30 -14.10
N PHE A 49 -4.33 -15.09 -14.20
CA PHE A 49 -5.59 -14.70 -13.57
C PHE A 49 -6.75 -14.70 -14.58
N PRO A 50 -8.00 -14.88 -14.09
CA PRO A 50 -9.20 -14.76 -14.90
C PRO A 50 -9.19 -13.50 -15.74
N THR A 51 -9.39 -13.66 -17.05
CA THR A 51 -9.50 -12.51 -17.96
C THR A 51 -10.74 -11.69 -17.58
N VAL A 52 -10.54 -10.40 -17.26
CA VAL A 52 -11.64 -9.48 -17.01
C VAL A 52 -12.05 -8.81 -18.32
N PRO A 53 -13.31 -8.92 -18.75
CA PRO A 53 -13.79 -8.31 -19.99
C PRO A 53 -13.58 -6.79 -20.00
N HIS A 54 -13.51 -6.23 -21.21
CA HIS A 54 -13.59 -4.79 -21.39
C HIS A 54 -15.05 -4.36 -21.33
N PHE A 55 -15.37 -3.31 -20.56
CA PHE A 55 -16.75 -2.84 -20.32
C PHE A 55 -17.05 -1.50 -21.01
N GLY A 56 -16.28 -1.14 -22.02
CA GLY A 56 -16.38 0.12 -22.76
C GLY A 56 -15.51 1.23 -22.18
N TRP A 57 -15.69 2.43 -22.72
CA TRP A 57 -15.03 3.64 -22.24
C TRP A 57 -15.66 4.11 -20.92
N CYS A 58 -14.87 4.83 -20.12
CA CYS A 58 -15.37 5.40 -18.87
C CYS A 58 -16.19 6.68 -19.04
N ASP A 59 -16.10 7.33 -20.21
CA ASP A 59 -16.82 8.55 -20.61
C ASP A 59 -16.74 9.70 -19.58
N CYS A 60 -15.64 9.77 -18.83
CA CYS A 60 -15.42 10.82 -17.83
C CYS A 60 -15.05 12.15 -18.51
N SER A 61 -15.70 13.25 -18.11
CA SER A 61 -15.41 14.62 -18.58
C SER A 61 -14.30 15.33 -17.79
N SER A 62 -13.95 14.78 -16.62
CA SER A 62 -12.83 15.19 -15.78
C SER A 62 -11.89 14.00 -15.53
N PRO A 63 -10.61 14.23 -15.14
CA PRO A 63 -9.71 13.16 -14.77
C PRO A 63 -10.37 12.17 -13.80
N CYS A 64 -10.32 10.89 -14.14
CA CYS A 64 -11.01 9.83 -13.40
C CYS A 64 -10.55 9.77 -11.95
N ARG A 65 -11.49 9.59 -11.02
CA ARG A 65 -11.24 9.24 -9.62
C ARG A 65 -11.85 7.88 -9.30
N VAL A 66 -11.14 7.07 -8.52
CA VAL A 66 -11.64 5.79 -8.01
C VAL A 66 -12.86 6.03 -7.13
N GLY A 67 -13.93 5.28 -7.38
CA GLY A 67 -15.23 5.47 -6.71
C GLY A 67 -16.21 6.38 -7.46
N PHE A 68 -15.74 7.09 -8.50
CA PHE A 68 -16.59 7.95 -9.34
C PHE A 68 -16.55 7.54 -10.81
N CYS A 69 -15.37 7.17 -11.31
CA CYS A 69 -15.19 6.70 -12.68
C CYS A 69 -15.91 5.35 -12.88
N ARG A 70 -16.71 5.24 -13.95
CA ARG A 70 -17.45 4.02 -14.31
C ARG A 70 -16.57 2.76 -14.31
N ASN A 71 -15.36 2.83 -14.87
CA ASN A 71 -14.42 1.71 -14.87
C ASN A 71 -13.99 1.34 -13.45
N SER A 72 -13.68 2.34 -12.61
CA SER A 72 -13.24 2.11 -11.24
C SER A 72 -14.30 1.44 -10.36
N LEU A 73 -15.58 1.75 -10.58
CA LEU A 73 -16.73 1.12 -9.89
C LEU A 73 -16.79 -0.39 -10.19
N MET A 74 -16.32 -0.79 -11.36
CA MET A 74 -16.24 -2.19 -11.79
C MET A 74 -14.88 -2.85 -11.44
N HIS A 75 -14.06 -2.21 -10.59
CA HIS A 75 -12.69 -2.64 -10.28
C HIS A 75 -11.76 -2.72 -11.51
N LEU A 76 -12.06 -1.94 -12.55
CA LEU A 76 -11.22 -1.82 -13.73
C LEU A 76 -10.32 -0.60 -13.61
N TYR A 77 -9.01 -0.78 -13.80
CA TYR A 77 -8.13 0.36 -14.00
C TYR A 77 -8.28 0.88 -15.45
N CYS A 78 -8.10 2.18 -15.60
CA CYS A 78 -8.13 2.86 -16.90
C CYS A 78 -6.83 2.65 -17.67
N ASN A 79 -6.94 2.46 -18.98
CA ASN A 79 -5.83 2.46 -19.93
C ASN A 79 -6.25 3.19 -21.23
N ALA A 80 -5.36 3.24 -22.22
CA ALA A 80 -5.62 3.92 -23.48
C ALA A 80 -6.81 3.37 -24.28
N GLY A 81 -7.23 2.13 -24.03
CA GLY A 81 -8.37 1.51 -24.69
C GLY A 81 -9.73 1.79 -24.03
N CYS A 82 -9.79 2.48 -22.88
CA CYS A 82 -11.05 2.67 -22.15
C CYS A 82 -11.20 4.01 -21.43
N CYS A 83 -10.33 4.98 -21.69
CA CYS A 83 -10.30 6.25 -20.97
C CYS A 83 -9.93 7.43 -21.89
N PRO A 84 -10.68 8.55 -21.89
CA PRO A 84 -10.39 9.74 -22.71
C PRO A 84 -9.06 10.43 -22.37
N TYR A 85 -8.42 10.04 -21.28
CA TYR A 85 -7.11 10.55 -20.85
C TYR A 85 -5.98 9.54 -21.11
N ASP A 86 -6.17 8.56 -22.00
CA ASP A 86 -5.19 7.52 -22.34
C ASP A 86 -4.72 6.67 -21.14
N GLY A 87 -5.52 6.60 -20.08
CA GLY A 87 -5.11 6.00 -18.79
C GLY A 87 -4.19 6.86 -17.93
N LYS A 88 -3.86 8.10 -18.35
CA LYS A 88 -3.17 9.12 -17.54
C LYS A 88 -4.17 9.90 -16.69
N CYS A 89 -4.91 9.17 -15.85
CA CYS A 89 -5.93 9.70 -14.95
C CYS A 89 -5.77 9.08 -13.55
N GLY A 90 -6.52 9.55 -12.56
CA GLY A 90 -6.47 9.01 -11.18
C GLY A 90 -6.95 7.56 -11.03
N ASN A 91 -7.45 6.90 -12.09
CA ASN A 91 -7.72 5.45 -12.11
C ASN A 91 -6.73 4.67 -13.01
N GLY A 92 -5.63 5.29 -13.42
CA GLY A 92 -4.56 4.69 -14.22
C GLY A 92 -3.54 3.93 -13.37
N LEU A 93 -2.60 3.22 -14.02
CA LEU A 93 -1.52 2.48 -13.34
C LEU A 93 -0.17 3.20 -13.31
N SER A 94 -0.10 4.43 -13.83
CA SER A 94 1.13 5.22 -13.81
C SER A 94 1.48 5.57 -12.36
N GLU A 95 2.75 5.37 -11.99
CA GLU A 95 3.22 5.78 -10.67
C GLU A 95 3.20 7.32 -10.58
N SER A 96 2.58 7.84 -9.52
CA SER A 96 2.41 9.27 -9.30
C SER A 96 3.75 9.94 -9.04
N SER A 97 4.01 11.06 -9.71
CA SER A 97 5.15 11.94 -9.43
C SER A 97 4.95 12.79 -8.17
N LYS A 98 3.75 12.76 -7.57
CA LYS A 98 3.38 13.52 -6.37
C LYS A 98 3.81 12.82 -5.07
N VAL A 99 4.62 11.77 -5.14
CA VAL A 99 5.14 11.08 -3.95
C VAL A 99 6.64 10.81 -4.07
N HIS A 100 7.32 10.70 -2.93
CA HIS A 100 8.72 10.32 -2.88
C HIS A 100 9.03 9.40 -1.69
N LEU A 101 10.16 8.70 -1.79
CA LEU A 101 10.70 7.92 -0.68
C LEU A 101 11.36 8.86 0.33
N ALA A 102 10.90 8.80 1.56
CA ALA A 102 11.42 9.57 2.67
C ALA A 102 11.79 8.68 3.85
N ARG A 103 12.43 9.29 4.85
CA ARG A 103 12.72 8.68 6.14
C ARG A 103 12.18 9.56 7.25
N ASN A 104 11.42 8.98 8.17
CA ASN A 104 10.99 9.68 9.38
C ASN A 104 12.23 10.05 10.21
N ALA A 105 12.37 11.32 10.58
CA ALA A 105 13.54 11.83 11.29
C ALA A 105 13.67 11.25 12.71
N ARG A 106 12.55 10.89 13.34
CA ARG A 106 12.47 10.32 14.68
C ARG A 106 12.61 8.80 14.67
N THR A 107 11.73 8.10 13.95
CA THR A 107 11.68 6.62 13.98
C THR A 107 12.72 5.97 13.05
N ARG A 108 13.30 6.76 12.13
CA ARG A 108 14.22 6.30 11.08
C ARG A 108 13.58 5.31 10.10
N GLU A 109 12.28 5.09 10.18
CA GLU A 109 11.52 4.25 9.24
C GLU A 109 11.46 4.92 7.86
N LEU A 110 11.40 4.09 6.82
CA LEU A 110 11.15 4.56 5.46
C LEU A 110 9.64 4.74 5.27
N SER A 111 9.28 5.75 4.51
CA SER A 111 7.90 6.18 4.29
C SER A 111 7.71 6.68 2.88
N VAL A 112 6.47 6.65 2.38
CA VAL A 112 6.06 7.35 1.16
C VAL A 112 5.38 8.64 1.56
N VAL A 113 5.87 9.77 1.05
CA VAL A 113 5.41 11.11 1.46
C VAL A 113 5.02 11.92 0.24
N ALA A 114 3.89 12.63 0.34
CA ALA A 114 3.39 13.51 -0.70
C ALA A 114 4.35 14.67 -0.96
N THR A 115 4.66 14.93 -2.23
CA THR A 115 5.45 16.09 -2.70
C THR A 115 4.57 17.21 -3.23
N ASP A 116 3.27 16.96 -3.40
CA ASP A 116 2.24 17.89 -3.85
C ASP A 116 0.88 17.40 -3.31
N ASP A 117 -0.17 18.19 -3.46
CA ASP A 117 -1.51 17.80 -3.04
C ASP A 117 -2.05 16.67 -3.94
N ILE A 118 -2.63 15.65 -3.31
CA ILE A 118 -3.20 14.47 -3.96
C ILE A 118 -4.66 14.36 -3.53
N ASP A 119 -5.57 14.39 -4.50
CA ASP A 119 -7.00 14.28 -4.21
C ASP A 119 -7.36 12.86 -3.78
N SER A 120 -8.45 12.72 -3.04
CA SER A 120 -9.10 11.43 -2.78
C SER A 120 -9.51 10.75 -4.09
N GLY A 121 -9.29 9.42 -4.16
CA GLY A 121 -9.60 8.60 -5.31
C GLY A 121 -8.52 8.59 -6.39
N GLU A 122 -7.31 9.06 -6.12
CA GLU A 122 -6.16 8.95 -7.04
C GLU A 122 -5.36 7.66 -6.76
N VAL A 123 -5.12 6.86 -7.80
CA VAL A 123 -4.14 5.77 -7.77
C VAL A 123 -2.75 6.38 -7.70
N VAL A 124 -2.04 6.11 -6.61
CA VAL A 124 -0.67 6.60 -6.40
C VAL A 124 0.35 5.69 -7.08
N GLY A 125 0.11 4.38 -7.08
CA GLY A 125 1.00 3.42 -7.71
C GLY A 125 0.60 1.98 -7.47
N GLN A 126 1.30 1.07 -8.12
CA GLN A 126 1.09 -0.37 -7.96
C GLN A 126 1.92 -0.91 -6.77
N TYR A 127 1.34 -1.84 -6.00
CA TYR A 127 2.07 -2.64 -5.03
C TYR A 127 2.75 -3.80 -5.77
N LEU A 128 3.99 -3.57 -6.19
CA LEU A 128 4.77 -4.53 -6.99
C LEU A 128 5.64 -5.43 -6.10
N GLY A 129 5.85 -6.66 -6.57
CA GLY A 129 6.69 -7.68 -5.96
C GLY A 129 6.66 -8.97 -6.77
N GLU A 130 7.10 -10.06 -6.15
CA GLU A 130 7.01 -11.41 -6.71
C GLU A 130 5.61 -12.00 -6.50
N LEU A 131 5.04 -12.60 -7.54
CA LEU A 131 3.84 -13.43 -7.40
C LEU A 131 4.23 -14.81 -6.89
N GLU A 132 3.77 -15.13 -5.67
CA GLU A 132 3.95 -16.43 -5.04
C GLU A 132 2.61 -17.13 -4.82
N HIS A 133 2.59 -18.46 -4.96
CA HIS A 133 1.45 -19.27 -4.54
C HIS A 133 1.54 -19.54 -3.03
N VAL A 134 0.45 -19.25 -2.31
CA VAL A 134 0.35 -19.48 -0.86
C VAL A 134 -0.85 -20.37 -0.54
N SER A 135 -0.80 -21.00 0.63
CA SER A 135 -1.90 -21.86 1.09
C SER A 135 -3.23 -21.11 1.17
N VAL A 136 -4.32 -21.77 0.81
CA VAL A 136 -5.68 -21.24 1.03
C VAL A 136 -5.94 -21.04 2.52
N SER A 137 -5.48 -21.97 3.36
CA SER A 137 -5.58 -21.89 4.82
C SER A 137 -4.60 -20.86 5.37
N ARG A 138 -5.11 -19.84 6.07
CA ARG A 138 -4.28 -18.77 6.64
C ARG A 138 -3.20 -19.29 7.58
N GLY A 139 -3.53 -20.25 8.46
CA GLY A 139 -2.58 -20.83 9.42
C GLY A 139 -1.43 -21.62 8.79
N ASN A 140 -1.54 -22.01 7.52
CA ASN A 140 -0.49 -22.74 6.79
C ASN A 140 0.36 -21.80 5.92
N ARG A 141 0.13 -20.48 5.98
CA ARG A 141 0.93 -19.51 5.23
C ARG A 141 2.20 -19.19 6.02
N PRO A 142 3.31 -18.87 5.35
CA PRO A 142 4.47 -18.29 6.01
C PRO A 142 4.06 -17.04 6.79
N ARG A 143 4.69 -16.82 7.95
CA ARG A 143 4.48 -15.57 8.71
C ARG A 143 4.79 -14.39 7.80
N ASN A 144 3.90 -13.39 7.80
CA ASN A 144 4.16 -12.18 7.06
C ASN A 144 5.26 -11.38 7.77
N GLU A 145 6.41 -11.20 7.13
CA GLU A 145 7.50 -10.33 7.62
C GLU A 145 7.26 -8.86 7.25
N GLY A 146 6.13 -8.58 6.59
CA GLY A 146 5.61 -7.25 6.35
C GLY A 146 5.57 -6.77 4.92
N PHE A 147 5.79 -7.68 3.99
CA PHE A 147 5.85 -7.37 2.56
C PHE A 147 4.96 -8.29 1.73
N ARG A 148 4.15 -9.16 2.35
CA ARG A 148 3.22 -10.03 1.64
C ARG A 148 1.82 -9.44 1.65
N LEU A 149 1.23 -9.33 0.47
CA LEU A 149 -0.16 -8.95 0.26
C LEU A 149 -0.89 -10.06 -0.48
N VAL A 150 -1.85 -10.72 0.17
CA VAL A 150 -2.61 -11.82 -0.42
C VAL A 150 -3.75 -11.28 -1.29
N MET A 151 -3.72 -11.61 -2.58
CA MET A 151 -4.72 -11.20 -3.56
C MET A 151 -6.03 -11.98 -3.39
N ARG A 152 -7.16 -11.32 -3.65
CA ARG A 152 -8.52 -11.86 -3.60
C ARG A 152 -8.78 -12.81 -4.76
N GLN A 153 -8.42 -12.43 -5.99
CA GLN A 153 -8.57 -13.29 -7.15
C GLN A 153 -7.74 -14.57 -7.02
N ARG A 154 -8.32 -15.66 -7.54
CA ARG A 154 -7.67 -16.95 -7.67
C ARG A 154 -7.09 -17.08 -9.09
N PRO A 155 -6.01 -17.85 -9.27
CA PRO A 155 -5.48 -18.11 -10.61
C PRO A 155 -6.40 -19.05 -11.40
N GLU A 156 -6.34 -19.02 -12.75
CA GLU A 156 -7.18 -19.83 -13.66
C GLU A 156 -6.85 -21.33 -13.60
N THR A 157 -5.60 -21.70 -13.34
CA THR A 157 -5.12 -23.09 -13.50
C THR A 157 -4.30 -23.62 -12.32
N PRO A 158 -4.82 -23.61 -11.08
CA PRO A 158 -4.07 -24.18 -9.99
C PRO A 158 -4.23 -25.72 -9.99
N SER A 159 -3.12 -26.46 -10.02
CA SER A 159 -3.13 -27.92 -9.91
C SER A 159 -3.73 -28.40 -8.58
N HIS A 160 -3.70 -27.55 -7.56
CA HIS A 160 -4.28 -27.74 -6.22
C HIS A 160 -4.78 -26.38 -5.71
N PRO A 161 -5.77 -26.30 -4.80
CA PRO A 161 -6.27 -25.03 -4.30
C PRO A 161 -5.16 -24.15 -3.71
N VAL A 162 -4.88 -23.00 -4.34
CA VAL A 162 -3.92 -21.99 -3.86
C VAL A 162 -4.53 -20.60 -3.88
N ARG A 163 -3.90 -19.69 -3.14
CA ARG A 163 -4.06 -18.23 -3.28
C ARG A 163 -2.79 -17.65 -3.87
N VAL A 164 -2.87 -16.44 -4.41
CA VAL A 164 -1.70 -15.69 -4.86
C VAL A 164 -1.40 -14.60 -3.84
N ALA A 165 -0.13 -14.38 -3.54
CA ALA A 165 0.34 -13.22 -2.81
C ALA A 165 1.39 -12.46 -3.61
N ILE A 166 1.46 -11.16 -3.39
CA ILE A 166 2.54 -10.30 -3.87
C ILE A 166 3.54 -10.18 -2.72
N ASN A 167 4.76 -10.68 -2.91
CA ASN A 167 5.84 -10.59 -1.95
C ASN A 167 6.83 -9.50 -2.38
N ALA A 168 6.82 -8.38 -1.66
CA ALA A 168 7.65 -7.21 -1.95
C ALA A 168 8.96 -7.15 -1.14
N GLN A 169 9.38 -8.26 -0.49
CA GLN A 169 10.48 -8.25 0.48
C GLN A 169 11.83 -7.86 -0.13
N HIS A 170 12.18 -8.43 -1.28
CA HIS A 170 13.47 -8.24 -1.95
C HIS A 170 13.36 -7.55 -3.32
N LEU A 171 12.16 -7.47 -3.88
CA LEU A 171 11.88 -6.80 -5.14
C LEU A 171 10.52 -6.10 -5.04
N GLY A 172 10.43 -4.86 -5.50
CA GLY A 172 9.17 -4.12 -5.46
C GLY A 172 9.26 -2.69 -6.01
N GLY A 173 8.12 -2.00 -6.03
CA GLY A 173 8.01 -0.59 -6.44
C GLY A 173 7.96 0.36 -5.23
N MET A 174 7.68 1.65 -5.44
CA MET A 174 7.60 2.65 -4.36
C MET A 174 6.61 2.25 -3.25
N MET A 175 5.47 1.65 -3.64
CA MET A 175 4.37 1.34 -2.73
C MET A 175 4.71 0.31 -1.65
N ARG A 176 5.84 -0.41 -1.76
CA ARG A 176 6.31 -1.33 -0.71
C ARG A 176 6.70 -0.61 0.60
N PHE A 177 6.89 0.71 0.54
CA PHE A 177 7.30 1.55 1.68
C PHE A 177 6.13 2.30 2.32
N VAL A 178 4.89 2.07 1.87
CA VAL A 178 3.69 2.68 2.45
C VAL A 178 3.44 2.01 3.80
N ASN A 179 3.47 2.80 4.87
CA ASN A 179 3.35 2.31 6.24
C ASN A 179 1.90 2.05 6.66
N HIS A 180 1.75 1.34 7.77
CA HIS A 180 0.45 1.08 8.36
C HIS A 180 -0.05 2.27 9.21
N SER A 181 -1.32 2.62 9.05
CA SER A 181 -2.10 3.39 10.02
C SER A 181 -3.45 2.71 10.28
N CYS A 182 -3.92 2.78 11.53
CA CYS A 182 -5.31 2.38 11.86
C CYS A 182 -6.34 3.45 11.46
N SER A 183 -5.89 4.64 11.07
CA SER A 183 -6.69 5.67 10.41
C SER A 183 -5.96 6.05 9.13
N PRO A 184 -5.99 5.18 8.11
CA PRO A 184 -5.22 5.36 6.89
C PRO A 184 -5.85 6.39 5.96
N VAL A 185 -5.03 7.00 5.11
CA VAL A 185 -5.46 7.95 4.06
C VAL A 185 -5.50 7.31 2.67
N ALA A 186 -5.16 6.02 2.58
CA ALA A 186 -5.18 5.24 1.36
C ALA A 186 -5.54 3.76 1.63
N ALA A 187 -5.87 3.04 0.56
CA ALA A 187 -6.23 1.63 0.63
C ALA A 187 -5.55 0.82 -0.48
N PHE A 188 -5.34 -0.47 -0.21
CA PHE A 188 -5.04 -1.44 -1.25
C PHE A 188 -6.31 -1.80 -2.02
N ARG A 189 -6.27 -1.68 -3.35
CA ARG A 189 -7.36 -2.08 -4.23
C ARG A 189 -6.85 -3.04 -5.28
N GLU A 190 -7.43 -4.24 -5.32
CA GLU A 190 -7.22 -5.14 -6.44
C GLU A 190 -8.02 -4.65 -7.64
N VAL A 191 -7.33 -4.49 -8.75
CA VAL A 191 -7.87 -3.98 -10.01
C VAL A 191 -7.39 -4.86 -11.16
N ALA A 192 -8.21 -4.94 -12.20
CA ALA A 192 -7.90 -5.74 -13.38
C ALA A 192 -8.32 -5.03 -14.66
N ASN A 193 -7.71 -5.39 -15.79
CA ASN A 193 -8.19 -5.03 -17.12
C ASN A 193 -7.58 -6.03 -18.11
N GLY A 194 -8.43 -6.75 -18.84
CA GLY A 194 -7.99 -7.88 -19.66
C GLY A 194 -7.34 -8.97 -18.80
N ARG A 195 -6.14 -9.43 -19.20
CA ARG A 195 -5.39 -10.49 -18.48
C ARG A 195 -4.51 -9.97 -17.35
N ARG A 196 -4.47 -8.66 -17.13
CA ARG A 196 -3.61 -8.05 -16.12
C ARG A 196 -4.44 -7.74 -14.88
N THR A 197 -4.16 -8.47 -13.81
CA THR A 197 -4.60 -8.18 -12.44
C THR A 197 -3.42 -7.65 -11.65
N THR A 198 -3.64 -6.63 -10.84
CA THR A 198 -2.64 -6.09 -9.92
C THR A 198 -3.32 -5.49 -8.69
N VAL A 199 -2.51 -5.06 -7.72
CA VAL A 199 -2.98 -4.31 -6.55
C VAL A 199 -2.39 -2.91 -6.62
N VAL A 200 -3.24 -1.90 -6.45
CA VAL A 200 -2.84 -0.49 -6.41
C VAL A 200 -3.04 0.08 -5.01
N VAL A 201 -2.26 1.11 -4.68
CA VAL A 201 -2.53 2.00 -3.55
C VAL A 201 -3.31 3.19 -4.09
N VAL A 202 -4.49 3.41 -3.54
CA VAL A 202 -5.40 4.49 -3.92
C VAL A 202 -5.70 5.36 -2.70
N THR A 203 -5.66 6.68 -2.87
CA THR A 203 -6.04 7.62 -1.81
C THR A 203 -7.53 7.51 -1.51
N THR A 204 -7.89 7.54 -0.23
CA THR A 204 -9.28 7.56 0.23
C THR A 204 -9.67 8.91 0.83
N GLU A 205 -8.67 9.72 1.16
CA GLU A 205 -8.78 11.08 1.65
C GLU A 205 -7.83 11.98 0.83
N ASP A 206 -8.03 13.28 0.89
CA ASP A 206 -7.09 14.24 0.30
C ASP A 206 -5.79 14.24 1.13
N LEU A 207 -4.64 14.20 0.47
CA LEU A 207 -3.33 14.39 1.10
C LEU A 207 -2.78 15.76 0.71
N HIS A 208 -2.18 16.46 1.67
CA HIS A 208 -1.44 17.67 1.41
C HIS A 208 0.05 17.37 1.23
N GLN A 209 0.77 18.27 0.56
CA GLN A 209 2.23 18.21 0.51
C GLN A 209 2.85 17.99 1.90
N GLY A 210 3.71 16.98 2.02
CA GLY A 210 4.39 16.60 3.26
C GLY A 210 3.67 15.56 4.10
N ASP A 211 2.42 15.21 3.77
CA ASP A 211 1.69 14.13 4.46
C ASP A 211 2.26 12.75 4.11
N GLU A 212 2.27 11.85 5.10
CA GLU A 212 2.66 10.45 4.89
C GLU A 212 1.49 9.66 4.31
N LEU A 213 1.74 8.94 3.21
CA LEU A 213 0.81 7.98 2.66
C LEU A 213 0.81 6.72 3.52
N THR A 214 -0.37 6.37 4.06
CA THR A 214 -0.55 5.19 4.94
C THR A 214 -1.75 4.37 4.53
N VAL A 215 -1.70 3.07 4.82
CA VAL A 215 -2.75 2.09 4.49
C VAL A 215 -3.08 1.21 5.70
N ASP A 216 -4.23 0.53 5.68
CA ASP A 216 -4.49 -0.56 6.62
C ASP A 216 -3.87 -1.88 6.09
N TYR A 217 -3.05 -2.55 6.89
CA TYR A 217 -2.49 -3.86 6.59
C TYR A 217 -3.45 -5.02 6.93
N GLY A 218 -4.60 -4.73 7.52
CA GLY A 218 -5.56 -5.72 8.00
C GLY A 218 -5.21 -6.27 9.39
N ASP A 219 -5.86 -7.35 9.77
CA ASP A 219 -5.86 -7.85 11.16
C ASP A 219 -4.72 -8.82 11.50
N ASP A 220 -3.94 -9.25 10.50
CA ASP A 220 -2.83 -10.21 10.67
C ASP A 220 -1.49 -9.46 10.83
N LEU A 221 -1.45 -8.54 11.80
CA LEU A 221 -0.27 -7.73 12.10
C LEU A 221 0.76 -8.52 12.91
N TRP A 222 2.01 -8.52 12.46
CA TRP A 222 3.15 -9.13 13.15
C TRP A 222 3.86 -8.15 14.12
N PHE A 223 3.22 -7.03 14.46
CA PHE A 223 3.76 -5.99 15.32
C PHE A 223 2.64 -5.23 16.05
N ILE A 224 2.98 -4.60 17.18
CA ILE A 224 2.08 -3.70 17.89
C ILE A 224 2.06 -2.33 17.20
N CYS A 225 0.86 -1.85 16.88
CA CYS A 225 0.69 -0.67 16.05
C CYS A 225 0.91 0.59 16.89
N ARG A 226 1.83 1.43 16.45
CA ARG A 226 2.22 2.69 17.10
C ARG A 226 1.95 3.90 16.21
N CYS A 227 0.94 3.83 15.34
CA CYS A 227 0.57 4.87 14.37
C CYS A 227 0.06 6.18 15.02
N GLY A 228 -0.08 6.23 16.35
CA GLY A 228 -0.55 7.39 17.07
C GLY A 228 -2.06 7.61 17.02
N SER A 229 -2.78 7.23 15.96
CA SER A 229 -4.22 7.50 15.83
C SER A 229 -5.03 7.20 17.11
N ASP A 230 -5.98 8.06 17.45
CA ASP A 230 -6.90 7.84 18.57
C ASP A 230 -7.77 6.58 18.39
N ALA A 231 -7.99 6.18 17.13
CA ALA A 231 -8.67 4.95 16.74
C ALA A 231 -7.71 3.75 16.54
N CYS A 232 -6.48 3.83 17.05
CA CYS A 232 -5.52 2.73 16.92
C CYS A 232 -6.05 1.44 17.57
N ARG A 233 -6.13 0.35 16.77
CA ARG A 233 -6.53 -0.99 17.25
C ARG A 233 -5.67 -1.51 18.40
N HIS A 234 -4.41 -1.05 18.48
CA HIS A 234 -3.45 -1.44 19.50
C HIS A 234 -3.22 -0.36 20.56
N ARG A 235 -4.10 0.65 20.69
CA ARG A 235 -3.95 1.78 21.62
C ARG A 235 -3.69 1.36 23.07
N ALA A 236 -4.33 0.29 23.54
CA ALA A 236 -4.23 -0.17 24.93
C ALA A 236 -2.97 -1.01 25.24
N ILE A 237 -2.16 -1.33 24.22
CA ILE A 237 -1.02 -2.26 24.36
C ILE A 237 0.28 -1.71 23.76
N GLN A 238 0.37 -0.39 23.49
CA GLN A 238 1.51 0.21 22.77
C GLN A 238 2.83 0.19 23.55
N ASP A 239 2.76 -0.02 24.86
CA ASP A 239 3.87 -0.17 25.81
C ASP A 239 4.43 -1.60 25.84
N GLN A 240 3.73 -2.57 25.25
CA GLN A 240 4.18 -3.96 25.19
C GLN A 240 5.18 -4.19 24.05
N SER A 241 5.89 -5.32 24.10
CA SER A 241 6.81 -5.77 23.05
C SER A 241 6.05 -6.35 21.86
N ASP A 242 6.61 -6.21 20.66
CA ASP A 242 6.05 -6.85 19.46
C ASP A 242 6.06 -8.40 19.59
N PRO A 243 5.06 -9.12 19.03
CA PRO A 243 4.97 -10.59 19.11
C PRO A 243 6.04 -11.37 18.34
#